data_AF-A0A7Z3GZT8-F1
#
_entry.id   AF-A0A7Z3GZT8-F1
#
_cell.length_a   1.000
_cell.length_b   1.000
_cell.length_c   1.000
_cell.angle_alpha   90.00
_cell.angle_beta   90.00
_cell.angle_gamma   90.00
#
_symmetry.space_group_name_H-M   'P 1'
#
loop_
_entity.id
_entity.type
_entity.pdbx_description
1 polymer ?
#
loop_
_entity_poly.entity_id
_entity_poly.type
_entity_poly.pdbx_seq_one_letter_code
_entity_poly.pdbx_strand_id
1 'polypeptide(L)'
;MGRFRTYWTDQAKWWCSRSLEWWAAHLTALYIGGAITIMGAKFDELIALKLNEIGDLAAGVFGPVAFLWLVLGYIQQGRELKLSSAALQLQAQELQNSVEQQKELVAISREQVKTEIESIQSAREQRAKSIRPLFVISGNGGSHMGSTHELEFSVQNLGSPVTSVNFDFSDQFVFIGQTRHLMENKDIARFKLNVEGRGDGVGDKLTVTYLDADFTPGVCMFNITVLPDDRYPGLRFEQL
;
A
#
# COMPACT_ATOMS: atom_id res chain seq x y z
N MET A 1 -5.78 41.89 -64.64
CA MET A 1 -7.12 41.59 -64.10
C MET A 1 -7.16 40.58 -62.93
N GLY A 2 -6.08 39.83 -62.60
CA GLY A 2 -6.11 38.82 -61.53
C GLY A 2 -6.07 39.32 -60.07
N ARG A 3 -5.39 40.44 -59.78
CA ARG A 3 -5.22 40.96 -58.39
C ARG A 3 -6.51 41.44 -57.72
N PHE A 4 -7.48 41.92 -58.50
CA PHE A 4 -8.78 42.33 -57.94
C PHE A 4 -9.60 41.13 -57.48
N ARG A 5 -9.55 40.01 -58.21
CA ARG A 5 -10.36 38.84 -57.91
C ARG A 5 -9.92 38.15 -56.61
N THR A 6 -8.61 38.09 -56.35
CA THR A 6 -8.05 37.55 -55.10
C THR A 6 -8.33 38.45 -53.90
N TYR A 7 -8.25 39.78 -54.08
CA TYR A 7 -8.61 40.74 -53.05
C TYR A 7 -10.06 40.55 -52.58
N TRP A 8 -11.01 40.41 -53.51
CA TRP A 8 -12.42 40.19 -53.16
C TRP A 8 -12.70 38.84 -52.50
N THR A 9 -11.96 37.77 -52.84
CA THR A 9 -12.11 36.46 -52.18
C THR A 9 -11.54 36.46 -50.76
N ASP A 10 -10.42 37.14 -50.55
CA ASP A 10 -9.81 37.25 -49.23
C ASP A 10 -10.65 38.16 -48.32
N GLN A 11 -11.22 39.23 -48.87
CA GLN A 11 -12.23 40.03 -48.20
C GLN A 11 -13.46 39.18 -47.87
N ALA A 12 -14.06 38.45 -48.80
CA ALA A 12 -15.23 37.61 -48.48
C ALA A 12 -14.95 36.61 -47.34
N LYS A 13 -13.78 35.97 -47.31
CA LYS A 13 -13.36 35.09 -46.21
C LYS A 13 -13.18 35.83 -44.89
N TRP A 14 -12.60 37.02 -44.92
CA TRP A 14 -12.44 37.89 -43.74
C TRP A 14 -13.79 38.37 -43.19
N TRP A 15 -14.76 38.65 -44.07
CA TRP A 15 -16.10 39.11 -43.73
C TRP A 15 -16.93 37.95 -43.13
N CYS A 16 -16.76 36.73 -43.65
CA CYS A 16 -17.38 35.52 -43.12
C CYS A 16 -16.75 34.99 -41.82
N SER A 17 -15.53 35.40 -41.48
CA SER A 17 -14.88 34.99 -40.23
C SER A 17 -15.24 35.86 -39.02
N ARG A 18 -15.99 36.95 -39.24
CA ARG A 18 -16.36 37.91 -38.20
C ARG A 18 -17.63 37.51 -37.46
N SER A 19 -17.67 37.79 -36.16
CA SER A 19 -18.81 37.46 -35.31
C SER A 19 -20.06 38.24 -35.72
N LEU A 20 -21.23 37.65 -35.44
CA LEU A 20 -22.53 38.29 -35.65
C LEU A 20 -22.60 39.66 -34.94
N GLU A 21 -21.93 39.79 -33.79
CA GLU A 21 -21.80 41.03 -33.02
C GLU A 21 -21.07 42.15 -33.76
N TRP A 22 -20.01 41.82 -34.52
CA TRP A 22 -19.27 42.82 -35.29
C TRP A 22 -20.16 43.42 -36.38
N TRP A 23 -20.92 42.56 -37.06
CA TRP A 23 -21.89 42.97 -38.07
C TRP A 23 -23.04 43.76 -37.47
N ALA A 24 -23.57 43.31 -36.33
CA ALA A 24 -24.59 44.04 -35.60
C ALA A 24 -24.11 45.43 -35.19
N ALA A 25 -22.90 45.57 -34.64
CA ALA A 25 -22.35 46.87 -34.25
C ALA A 25 -22.23 47.85 -35.42
N HIS A 26 -21.76 47.40 -36.59
CA HIS A 26 -21.65 48.24 -37.78
C HIS A 26 -23.02 48.62 -38.35
N LEU A 27 -23.96 47.68 -38.34
CA LEU A 27 -25.35 47.93 -38.78
C LEU A 27 -26.05 48.90 -37.83
N THR A 28 -25.82 48.76 -36.53
CA THR A 28 -26.32 49.69 -35.49
C THR A 28 -25.70 51.08 -35.66
N ALA A 29 -24.39 51.17 -35.87
CA ALA A 29 -23.68 52.44 -36.07
C ALA A 29 -24.14 53.17 -37.34
N LEU A 30 -24.34 52.45 -38.45
CA LEU A 30 -24.90 52.99 -39.69
C LEU A 30 -26.34 53.49 -39.47
N TYR A 31 -27.17 52.69 -38.79
CA TYR A 31 -28.56 53.03 -38.50
C TYR A 31 -28.67 54.28 -37.62
N ILE A 32 -27.91 54.34 -36.52
CA ILE A 32 -27.88 55.49 -35.61
C ILE A 32 -27.28 56.72 -36.33
N GLY A 33 -26.22 56.56 -37.11
CA GLY A 33 -25.63 57.66 -37.89
C GLY A 33 -26.64 58.27 -38.89
N GLY A 34 -27.39 57.42 -39.59
CA GLY A 34 -28.50 57.85 -40.45
C GLY A 34 -29.59 58.59 -39.68
N ALA A 35 -30.02 58.05 -38.53
CA ALA A 35 -31.02 58.69 -37.67
C ALA A 35 -30.55 60.07 -37.18
N ILE A 36 -29.30 60.21 -36.74
CA ILE A 36 -28.69 61.49 -36.31
C ILE A 36 -28.64 62.48 -37.48
N THR A 37 -28.29 62.03 -38.69
CA THR A 37 -28.20 62.91 -39.87
C THR A 37 -29.58 63.48 -40.24
N ILE A 38 -30.63 62.65 -40.20
CA ILE A 38 -32.01 63.08 -40.46
C ILE A 38 -32.50 64.03 -39.35
N MET A 39 -32.18 63.71 -38.10
CA MET A 39 -32.56 64.50 -36.93
C MET A 39 -31.87 65.88 -36.95
N GLY A 40 -30.58 65.94 -37.30
CA GLY A 40 -29.85 67.20 -37.45
C GLY A 40 -30.35 68.06 -38.61
N ALA A 41 -30.82 67.45 -39.70
CA ALA A 41 -31.43 68.18 -40.82
C ALA A 41 -32.80 68.81 -40.49
N LYS A 42 -33.47 68.34 -39.43
CA LYS A 42 -34.80 68.81 -38.97
C LYS A 42 -34.76 69.45 -37.57
N PHE A 43 -33.61 69.99 -37.18
CA PHE A 43 -33.35 70.45 -35.81
C PHE A 43 -34.35 71.52 -35.33
N ASP A 44 -34.77 72.43 -36.21
CA ASP A 44 -35.76 73.48 -35.88
C ASP A 44 -37.15 72.91 -35.56
N GLU A 45 -37.56 71.82 -36.22
CA GLU A 45 -38.82 71.10 -35.92
C GLU A 45 -38.71 70.33 -34.60
N LEU A 46 -37.54 69.75 -34.29
CA LEU A 46 -37.31 68.97 -33.07
C LEU A 46 -37.37 69.80 -31.80
N ILE A 47 -36.88 71.04 -31.81
CA ILE A 47 -36.95 71.94 -30.65
C ILE A 47 -38.39 72.40 -30.38
N ALA A 48 -39.24 72.41 -31.42
CA ALA A 48 -40.64 72.80 -31.32
C ALA A 48 -41.58 71.65 -30.87
N LEU A 49 -41.09 70.40 -30.82
CA LEU A 49 -41.90 69.23 -30.46
C LEU A 49 -42.25 69.20 -28.95
N LYS A 50 -43.40 68.61 -28.62
CA LYS A 50 -43.76 68.32 -27.23
C LYS A 50 -42.87 67.20 -26.68
N LEU A 51 -42.60 67.24 -25.37
CA LEU A 51 -41.77 66.24 -24.69
C LEU A 51 -42.21 64.79 -24.93
N ASN A 52 -43.52 64.54 -25.04
CA ASN A 52 -44.06 63.21 -25.32
C ASN A 52 -43.69 62.71 -26.74
N GLU A 53 -43.68 63.60 -27.73
CA GLU A 53 -43.37 63.27 -29.12
C GLU A 53 -41.86 63.04 -29.33
N ILE A 54 -41.02 63.71 -28.52
CA ILE A 54 -39.59 63.41 -28.42
C ILE A 54 -39.37 61.99 -27.87
N GLY A 55 -40.18 61.58 -26.90
CA GLY A 55 -40.21 60.22 -26.35
C GLY A 55 -40.57 59.17 -27.41
N ASP A 56 -41.61 59.42 -28.21
CA ASP A 56 -42.04 58.52 -29.29
C ASP A 56 -40.98 58.39 -30.39
N LEU A 57 -40.31 59.49 -30.73
CA LEU A 57 -39.21 59.52 -31.69
C LEU A 57 -37.99 58.74 -31.17
N ALA A 58 -37.63 58.91 -29.90
CA ALA A 58 -36.56 58.15 -29.25
C ALA A 58 -36.90 56.65 -29.17
N ALA A 59 -38.13 56.30 -28.81
CA ALA A 59 -38.59 54.91 -28.78
C ALA A 59 -38.58 54.27 -30.18
N GLY A 60 -38.93 55.02 -31.22
CA GLY A 60 -38.87 54.58 -32.62
C GLY A 60 -37.45 54.29 -33.12
N VAL A 61 -36.46 55.08 -32.70
CA VAL A 61 -35.05 54.89 -33.09
C VAL A 61 -34.36 53.83 -32.21
N PHE A 62 -34.55 53.85 -30.89
CA PHE A 62 -33.87 52.91 -30.00
C PHE A 62 -34.55 51.54 -29.90
N GLY A 63 -35.84 51.43 -30.20
CA GLY A 63 -36.60 50.17 -30.12
C GLY A 63 -36.01 49.04 -30.98
N PRO A 64 -35.84 49.24 -32.32
CA PRO A 64 -35.24 48.24 -33.20
C PRO A 64 -33.80 47.86 -32.80
N VAL A 65 -33.02 48.84 -32.35
CA VAL A 65 -31.65 48.63 -31.86
C VAL A 65 -31.64 47.75 -30.62
N ALA A 66 -32.45 48.09 -29.61
CA ALA A 66 -32.54 47.30 -28.38
C ALA A 66 -32.99 45.87 -28.65
N PHE A 67 -33.98 45.68 -29.55
CA PHE A 67 -34.46 44.35 -29.92
C PHE A 67 -33.39 43.51 -30.62
N LEU A 68 -32.63 44.11 -31.56
CA LEU A 68 -31.53 43.44 -32.24
C LEU A 68 -30.50 42.88 -31.24
N TRP A 69 -30.06 43.71 -30.29
CA TRP A 69 -29.08 43.30 -29.28
C TRP A 69 -29.64 42.28 -28.29
N LEU A 70 -30.93 42.34 -27.95
CA LEU A 70 -31.60 41.33 -27.13
C LEU A 70 -31.56 39.93 -27.77
N VAL A 71 -31.91 39.84 -29.06
CA VAL A 71 -31.92 38.57 -29.79
C VAL A 71 -30.50 38.01 -29.93
N LEU A 72 -29.52 38.87 -30.23
CA LEU A 72 -28.11 38.48 -30.30
C LEU A 72 -27.60 37.93 -28.97
N GLY A 73 -27.90 38.62 -27.87
CA GLY A 73 -27.55 38.17 -26.52
C GLY A 73 -28.17 36.81 -26.19
N TYR A 74 -29.44 36.60 -26.54
CA TYR A 74 -30.11 35.30 -26.32
C TYR A 74 -29.44 34.15 -27.12
N ILE A 75 -29.09 34.39 -28.38
CA ILE A 75 -28.40 33.40 -29.22
C ILE A 75 -27.00 33.09 -28.66
N GLN A 76 -26.27 34.12 -28.20
CA GLN A 76 -24.94 33.98 -27.61
C GLN A 76 -24.99 33.17 -26.31
N GLN A 77 -25.89 33.53 -25.39
CA GLN A 77 -26.12 32.78 -24.15
C GLN A 77 -26.47 31.32 -24.43
N GLY A 78 -27.34 31.06 -25.41
CA GLY A 78 -27.68 29.69 -25.81
C GLY A 78 -26.49 28.88 -26.35
N ARG A 79 -25.57 29.53 -27.09
CA ARG A 79 -24.35 28.88 -27.58
C ARG A 79 -23.37 28.59 -26.44
N GLU A 80 -23.20 29.53 -25.52
CA GLU A 80 -22.34 29.36 -24.34
C GLU A 80 -22.84 28.23 -23.44
N LEU A 81 -24.15 28.14 -23.20
CA LEU A 81 -24.75 27.04 -22.43
C LEU A 81 -24.52 25.68 -23.08
N LYS A 82 -24.64 25.58 -24.41
CA LYS A 82 -24.36 24.33 -25.13
C LYS A 82 -22.89 23.92 -25.02
N LEU A 83 -21.97 24.87 -25.18
CA LEU A 83 -20.54 24.62 -25.04
C LEU A 83 -20.19 24.21 -23.60
N SER A 84 -20.76 24.91 -22.61
CA SER A 84 -20.60 24.59 -21.19
C SER A 84 -21.15 23.19 -20.86
N SER A 85 -22.33 22.85 -21.36
CA SER A 85 -22.93 21.53 -21.18
C SER A 85 -22.08 20.42 -21.81
N ALA A 86 -21.53 20.65 -23.01
CA ALA A 86 -20.66 19.68 -23.67
C ALA A 86 -19.34 19.49 -22.88
N ALA A 87 -18.75 20.58 -22.39
CA ALA A 87 -17.56 20.51 -21.54
C ALA A 87 -17.83 19.75 -20.24
N LEU A 88 -18.99 19.97 -19.61
CA LEU A 88 -19.38 19.27 -18.38
C LEU A 88 -19.60 17.77 -18.62
N GLN A 89 -20.20 17.39 -19.75
CA GLN A 89 -20.34 15.99 -20.14
C GLN A 89 -18.99 15.31 -20.34
N LEU A 90 -18.05 15.98 -21.02
CA LEU A 90 -16.70 15.47 -21.20
C LEU A 90 -15.98 15.35 -19.86
N GLN A 91 -16.12 16.34 -18.98
CA GLN A 91 -15.56 16.29 -17.63
C GLN A 91 -16.14 15.12 -16.82
N ALA A 92 -17.44 14.87 -16.91
CA ALA A 92 -18.08 13.73 -16.23
C ALA A 92 -17.56 12.38 -16.77
N GLN A 93 -17.35 12.27 -18.09
CA GLN A 93 -16.76 11.09 -18.72
C GLN A 93 -15.33 10.83 -18.22
N GLU A 94 -14.49 11.87 -18.18
CA GLU A 94 -13.12 11.77 -17.67
C GLU A 94 -13.09 11.36 -16.19
N LEU A 95 -14.04 11.86 -15.40
CA LEU A 95 -14.18 11.50 -13.99
C LEU A 95 -14.59 10.04 -13.81
N GLN A 96 -15.52 9.54 -14.64
CA GLN A 96 -15.90 8.12 -14.64
C GLN A 96 -14.71 7.23 -15.00
N ASN A 97 -13.94 7.59 -16.03
CA ASN A 97 -12.74 6.85 -16.41
C ASN A 97 -11.69 6.85 -15.28
N SER A 98 -11.49 8.00 -14.63
CA SER A 98 -10.57 8.14 -13.49
C SER A 98 -11.00 7.26 -12.31
N VAL A 99 -12.29 7.21 -12.00
CA VAL A 99 -12.82 6.34 -10.94
C VAL A 99 -12.59 4.87 -11.27
N GLU A 100 -12.77 4.46 -12.52
CA GLU A 100 -12.53 3.08 -12.94
C GLU A 100 -11.05 2.69 -12.80
N GLN A 101 -10.14 3.56 -13.24
CA GLN A 101 -8.69 3.37 -13.03
C GLN A 101 -8.33 3.29 -11.54
N GLN A 102 -8.93 4.13 -10.70
CA GLN A 102 -8.71 4.08 -9.25
C GLN A 102 -9.19 2.77 -8.64
N LYS A 103 -10.33 2.21 -9.08
CA LYS A 103 -10.78 0.89 -8.62
C LYS A 103 -9.80 -0.21 -8.99
N GLU A 104 -9.27 -0.19 -10.22
CA GLU A 104 -8.27 -1.15 -10.68
C GLU A 104 -6.98 -1.06 -9.85
N LEU A 105 -6.49 0.16 -9.58
CA LEU A 105 -5.35 0.39 -8.69
C LEU A 105 -5.59 -0.15 -7.27
N VAL A 106 -6.79 0.06 -6.73
CA VAL A 106 -7.16 -0.48 -5.41
C VAL A 106 -7.21 -2.02 -5.44
N ALA A 107 -7.68 -2.63 -6.52
CA ALA A 107 -7.70 -4.08 -6.68
C ALA A 107 -6.27 -4.65 -6.69
N ILE A 108 -5.37 -4.07 -7.49
CA ILE A 108 -3.96 -4.46 -7.56
C ILE A 108 -3.28 -4.28 -6.21
N SER A 109 -3.51 -3.14 -5.53
CA SER A 109 -2.93 -2.88 -4.21
C SER A 109 -3.37 -3.92 -3.17
N ARG A 110 -4.64 -4.33 -3.17
CA ARG A 110 -5.13 -5.40 -2.30
C ARG A 110 -4.45 -6.74 -2.59
N GLU A 111 -4.25 -7.07 -3.85
CA GLU A 111 -3.56 -8.29 -4.26
C GLU A 111 -2.08 -8.29 -3.87
N GLN A 112 -1.40 -7.14 -4.00
CA GLN A 112 -0.02 -6.96 -3.55
C GLN A 112 0.11 -7.15 -2.03
N VAL A 113 -0.76 -6.51 -1.24
CA VAL A 113 -0.77 -6.67 0.22
C VAL A 113 -1.00 -8.13 0.61
N LYS A 114 -1.93 -8.81 -0.05
CA LYS A 114 -2.18 -10.24 0.20
C LYS A 114 -0.93 -11.09 -0.08
N THR A 115 -0.30 -10.88 -1.23
CA THR A 115 0.93 -11.59 -1.62
C THR A 115 2.06 -11.32 -0.63
N GLU A 116 2.21 -10.08 -0.17
CA GLU A 116 3.20 -9.70 0.83
C GLU A 116 2.96 -10.42 2.16
N ILE A 117 1.71 -10.47 2.65
CA ILE A 117 1.35 -11.21 3.86
C ILE A 117 1.70 -12.69 3.73
N GLU A 118 1.37 -13.33 2.61
CA GLU A 118 1.71 -14.73 2.33
C GLU A 118 3.24 -14.95 2.28
N SER A 119 3.99 -14.02 1.69
CA SER A 119 5.46 -14.07 1.67
C SER A 119 6.07 -13.94 3.07
N ILE A 120 5.52 -13.06 3.92
CA ILE A 120 5.97 -12.88 5.30
C ILE A 120 5.64 -14.12 6.14
N GLN A 121 4.45 -14.70 5.96
CA GLN A 121 4.06 -15.92 6.66
C GLN A 121 4.99 -17.09 6.30
N SER A 122 5.22 -17.32 5.00
CA SER A 122 6.12 -18.38 4.55
C SER A 122 7.58 -18.15 5.00
N ALA A 123 8.08 -16.91 4.96
CA ALA A 123 9.40 -16.57 5.50
C ALA A 123 9.49 -16.83 7.01
N ARG A 124 8.45 -16.49 7.77
CA ARG A 124 8.36 -16.75 9.21
C ARG A 124 8.36 -18.25 9.50
N GLU A 125 7.61 -19.04 8.75
CA GLU A 125 7.59 -20.50 8.90
C GLU A 125 8.95 -21.13 8.56
N GLN A 126 9.59 -20.69 7.48
CA GLN A 126 10.91 -21.17 7.10
C GLN A 126 11.95 -20.84 8.17
N ARG A 127 11.93 -19.60 8.69
CA ARG A 127 12.78 -19.19 9.81
C ARG A 127 12.50 -20.03 11.06
N ALA A 128 11.23 -20.19 11.42
CA ALA A 128 10.82 -21.00 12.57
C ALA A 128 11.18 -22.48 12.44
N LYS A 129 11.49 -22.98 11.23
CA LYS A 129 12.04 -24.32 10.98
C LYS A 129 13.57 -24.33 11.04
N SER A 130 14.23 -23.31 10.49
CA SER A 130 15.71 -23.24 10.45
C SER A 130 16.35 -22.90 11.80
N ILE A 131 15.60 -22.28 12.72
CA ILE A 131 16.09 -21.95 14.07
C ILE A 131 15.77 -23.02 15.13
N ARG A 132 15.10 -24.13 14.76
CA ARG A 132 14.76 -25.17 15.74
C ARG A 132 16.01 -25.91 16.21
N PRO A 133 16.26 -26.00 17.52
CA PRO A 133 17.28 -26.88 18.04
C PRO A 133 16.82 -28.33 18.05
N LEU A 134 17.78 -29.24 18.11
CA LEU A 134 17.52 -30.67 18.21
C LEU A 134 18.58 -31.26 19.15
N PHE A 135 18.19 -31.59 20.37
CA PHE A 135 19.08 -32.26 21.31
C PHE A 135 18.91 -33.77 21.22
N VAL A 136 20.02 -34.49 21.12
CA VAL A 136 20.06 -35.96 21.10
C VAL A 136 20.96 -36.42 22.22
N ILE A 137 20.50 -37.40 23.00
CA ILE A 137 21.28 -38.01 24.07
C ILE A 137 21.80 -39.38 23.62
N SER A 138 23.10 -39.60 23.85
CA SER A 138 23.78 -40.84 23.51
C SER A 138 24.63 -41.31 24.68
N GLY A 139 24.60 -42.61 24.97
CA GLY A 139 25.49 -43.24 25.95
C GLY A 139 26.89 -43.44 25.36
N ASN A 140 27.92 -43.14 26.14
CA ASN A 140 29.33 -43.19 25.73
C ASN A 140 30.09 -44.39 26.35
N GLY A 141 29.36 -45.34 26.94
CA GLY A 141 29.91 -46.46 27.68
C GLY A 141 30.19 -46.12 29.15
N GLY A 142 30.99 -46.96 29.81
CA GLY A 142 31.34 -46.77 31.21
C GLY A 142 32.53 -47.61 31.64
N SER A 143 33.09 -47.27 32.81
CA SER A 143 34.14 -48.05 33.47
C SER A 143 33.60 -48.60 34.80
N HIS A 144 34.20 -49.68 35.30
CA HIS A 144 33.80 -50.26 36.58
C HIS A 144 35.03 -50.57 37.43
N MET A 145 34.93 -50.31 38.73
CA MET A 145 35.96 -50.63 39.73
C MET A 145 35.27 -51.12 41.01
N GLY A 146 35.41 -52.41 41.33
CA GLY A 146 34.71 -53.01 42.47
C GLY A 146 33.19 -52.92 42.29
N SER A 147 32.50 -52.34 43.28
CA SER A 147 31.06 -52.07 43.25
C SER A 147 30.70 -50.68 42.71
N THR A 148 31.66 -49.92 42.20
CA THR A 148 31.43 -48.57 41.68
C THR A 148 31.52 -48.58 40.17
N HIS A 149 30.51 -48.01 39.51
CA HIS A 149 30.40 -47.90 38.06
C HIS A 149 30.38 -46.42 37.66
N GLU A 150 31.28 -46.02 36.77
CA GLU A 150 31.29 -44.70 36.14
C GLU A 150 30.65 -44.82 34.76
N LEU A 151 29.48 -44.24 34.57
CA LEU A 151 28.76 -44.22 33.30
C LEU A 151 28.91 -42.86 32.64
N GLU A 152 29.23 -42.84 31.34
CA GLU A 152 29.34 -41.61 30.57
C GLU A 152 28.21 -41.51 29.55
N PHE A 153 27.62 -40.34 29.43
CA PHE A 153 26.69 -40.02 28.36
C PHE A 153 26.94 -38.61 27.86
N SER A 154 26.34 -38.29 26.72
CA SER A 154 26.46 -36.97 26.15
C SER A 154 25.17 -36.47 25.52
N VAL A 155 25.00 -35.16 25.58
CA VAL A 155 23.93 -34.43 24.89
C VAL A 155 24.57 -33.67 23.73
N GLN A 156 24.09 -33.95 22.53
CA GLN A 156 24.56 -33.30 21.31
C GLN A 156 23.46 -32.41 20.72
N ASN A 157 23.81 -31.20 20.31
CA ASN A 157 22.91 -30.38 19.49
C ASN A 157 23.11 -30.73 18.00
N LEU A 158 22.08 -31.24 17.32
CA LEU A 158 22.08 -31.50 15.88
C LEU A 158 21.25 -30.47 15.09
N GLY A 159 20.60 -29.54 15.79
CA GLY A 159 19.74 -28.53 15.20
C GLY A 159 20.45 -27.18 15.03
N SER A 160 19.68 -26.11 15.10
CA SER A 160 20.21 -24.75 15.06
C SER A 160 21.03 -24.43 16.33
N PRO A 161 22.04 -23.55 16.24
CA PRO A 161 22.80 -23.10 17.41
C PRO A 161 21.91 -22.50 18.50
N VAL A 162 22.25 -22.77 19.76
CA VAL A 162 21.54 -22.28 20.94
C VAL A 162 22.49 -21.64 21.92
N THR A 163 21.99 -20.68 22.69
CA THR A 163 22.77 -19.97 23.71
C THR A 163 22.21 -20.20 25.11
N SER A 164 23.01 -19.91 26.13
CA SER A 164 22.62 -20.00 27.55
C SER A 164 22.00 -21.36 27.91
N VAL A 165 22.64 -22.43 27.48
CA VAL A 165 22.17 -23.80 27.71
C VAL A 165 22.50 -24.20 29.15
N ASN A 166 21.49 -24.57 29.93
CA ASN A 166 21.67 -25.11 31.27
C ASN A 166 21.15 -26.54 31.35
N PHE A 167 21.93 -27.40 32.01
CA PHE A 167 21.62 -28.81 32.22
C PHE A 167 21.37 -29.04 33.71
N ASP A 168 20.11 -29.30 34.06
CA ASP A 168 19.66 -29.52 35.44
C ASP A 168 19.08 -30.93 35.61
N PHE A 169 19.44 -31.58 36.71
CA PHE A 169 18.90 -32.87 37.15
C PHE A 169 17.95 -32.64 38.33
N SER A 170 16.84 -33.37 38.39
CA SER A 170 15.73 -33.03 39.28
C SER A 170 15.76 -33.84 40.59
N ASP A 171 16.30 -35.05 40.56
CA ASP A 171 16.08 -36.04 41.61
C ASP A 171 17.39 -36.60 42.20
N GLN A 172 17.83 -37.77 41.73
CA GLN A 172 18.81 -38.61 42.45
C GLN A 172 20.26 -38.30 42.10
N PHE A 173 20.52 -37.59 41.00
CA PHE A 173 21.88 -37.26 40.57
C PHE A 173 22.36 -35.98 41.26
N VAL A 174 23.28 -36.13 42.23
CA VAL A 174 24.00 -34.99 42.83
C VAL A 174 25.03 -34.50 41.82
N PHE A 175 24.60 -33.62 40.92
CA PHE A 175 25.45 -33.02 39.89
C PHE A 175 25.59 -31.51 40.11
N ILE A 176 26.80 -30.98 39.88
CA ILE A 176 27.00 -29.54 39.77
C ILE A 176 26.54 -29.15 38.36
N GLY A 177 25.35 -28.56 38.24
CA GLY A 177 24.74 -28.17 36.97
C GLY A 177 25.77 -27.60 35.98
N GLN A 178 25.76 -28.10 34.75
CA GLN A 178 26.65 -27.63 33.70
C GLN A 178 25.94 -26.56 32.89
N THR A 179 26.54 -25.39 32.77
CA THR A 179 26.06 -24.33 31.87
C THR A 179 27.01 -24.22 30.68
N ARG A 180 26.44 -24.07 29.48
CA ARG A 180 27.18 -23.79 28.24
C ARG A 180 26.68 -22.46 27.67
N HIS A 181 27.59 -21.55 27.37
CA HIS A 181 27.22 -20.26 26.80
C HIS A 181 26.67 -20.40 25.36
N LEU A 182 27.22 -21.34 24.59
CA LEU A 182 26.85 -21.63 23.20
C LEU A 182 26.97 -23.15 22.97
N MET A 183 26.02 -23.73 22.24
CA MET A 183 26.16 -25.06 21.64
C MET A 183 25.78 -24.99 20.17
N GLU A 184 26.79 -25.09 19.30
CA GLU A 184 26.64 -25.13 17.85
C GLU A 184 26.16 -26.50 17.37
N ASN A 185 25.92 -26.61 16.05
CA ASN A 185 25.59 -27.90 15.46
C ASN A 185 26.78 -28.87 15.62
N LYS A 186 26.47 -30.07 16.11
CA LYS A 186 27.39 -31.15 16.50
C LYS A 186 28.13 -30.94 17.81
N ASP A 187 27.97 -29.83 18.51
CA ASP A 187 28.57 -29.64 19.82
C ASP A 187 28.00 -30.61 20.85
N ILE A 188 28.89 -31.08 21.75
CA ILE A 188 28.61 -32.16 22.68
C ILE A 188 28.89 -31.69 24.12
N ALA A 189 27.90 -31.82 24.99
CA ALA A 189 28.08 -31.75 26.44
C ALA A 189 28.19 -33.18 26.99
N ARG A 190 29.24 -33.48 27.76
CA ARG A 190 29.52 -34.81 28.31
C ARG A 190 29.29 -34.81 29.81
N PHE A 191 28.66 -35.87 30.28
CA PHE A 191 28.27 -36.07 31.67
C PHE A 191 28.77 -37.42 32.15
N LYS A 192 29.19 -37.45 33.41
CA LYS A 192 29.69 -38.65 34.10
C LYS A 192 28.84 -38.88 35.33
N LEU A 193 28.35 -40.10 35.47
CA LEU A 193 27.52 -40.55 36.59
C LEU A 193 28.26 -41.66 37.34
N ASN A 194 28.40 -41.51 38.64
CA ASN A 194 28.92 -42.57 39.51
C ASN A 194 27.75 -43.30 40.17
N VAL A 195 27.64 -44.60 39.94
CA VAL A 195 26.62 -45.48 40.50
C VAL A 195 27.29 -46.51 41.40
N GLU A 196 26.78 -46.69 42.61
CA GLU A 196 27.21 -47.76 43.51
C GLU A 196 26.26 -48.96 43.45
N GLY A 197 26.82 -50.17 43.42
CA GLY A 197 26.07 -51.43 43.30
C GLY A 197 25.43 -51.63 41.92
N ARG A 198 24.34 -52.39 41.88
CA ARG A 198 23.63 -52.75 40.62
C ARG A 198 22.95 -51.58 39.92
N GLY A 199 22.78 -50.44 40.59
CA GLY A 199 22.03 -49.31 40.03
C GLY A 199 20.52 -49.55 39.91
N ASP A 200 19.96 -50.50 40.68
CA ASP A 200 18.53 -50.82 40.67
C ASP A 200 17.68 -49.61 41.06
N GLY A 201 16.79 -49.17 40.16
CA GLY A 201 15.87 -48.06 40.39
C GLY A 201 16.51 -46.67 40.36
N VAL A 202 17.76 -46.56 39.90
CA VAL A 202 18.48 -45.29 39.77
C VAL A 202 18.07 -44.61 38.46
N GLY A 203 17.51 -43.41 38.56
CA GLY A 203 17.10 -42.62 37.41
C GLY A 203 16.87 -41.17 37.77
N ASP A 204 16.94 -40.29 36.77
CA ASP A 204 16.74 -38.85 36.93
C ASP A 204 16.21 -38.24 35.64
N LYS A 205 15.57 -37.08 35.80
CA LYS A 205 15.05 -36.27 34.71
C LYS A 205 16.01 -35.13 34.41
N LEU A 206 16.66 -35.21 33.25
CA LEU A 206 17.48 -34.12 32.71
C LEU A 206 16.58 -33.09 32.05
N THR A 207 16.64 -31.86 32.55
CA THR A 207 16.01 -30.68 31.95
C THR A 207 17.09 -29.83 31.29
N VAL A 208 16.97 -29.65 29.97
CA VAL A 208 17.82 -28.77 29.18
C VAL A 208 17.04 -27.48 28.93
N THR A 209 17.45 -26.39 29.59
CA THR A 209 16.91 -25.06 29.29
C THR A 209 17.88 -24.33 28.37
N TYR A 210 17.37 -23.56 27.42
CA TYR A 210 18.21 -22.87 26.43
C TYR A 210 17.50 -21.64 25.86
N LEU A 211 18.26 -20.77 25.21
CA LEU A 211 17.75 -19.72 24.34
C LEU A 211 18.00 -20.12 22.89
N ASP A 212 16.95 -20.09 22.07
CA ASP A 212 17.08 -20.33 20.63
C ASP A 212 17.80 -19.17 19.91
N ALA A 213 17.92 -19.25 18.59
CA ALA A 213 18.59 -18.22 17.79
C ALA A 213 17.88 -16.84 17.83
N ASP A 214 16.60 -16.79 18.24
CA ASP A 214 15.83 -15.56 18.43
C ASP A 214 15.80 -15.13 19.92
N PHE A 215 16.63 -15.75 20.77
CA PHE A 215 16.68 -15.54 22.22
C PHE A 215 15.37 -15.87 22.94
N THR A 216 14.54 -16.74 22.36
CA THR A 216 13.33 -17.24 23.00
C THR A 216 13.71 -18.41 23.92
N PRO A 217 13.24 -18.43 25.18
CA PRO A 217 13.51 -19.55 26.08
C PRO A 217 12.79 -20.81 25.63
N GLY A 218 13.54 -21.91 25.58
CA GLY A 218 13.05 -23.26 25.29
C GLY A 218 13.48 -24.25 26.36
N VAL A 219 12.75 -25.36 26.45
CA VAL A 219 13.01 -26.44 27.39
C VAL A 219 12.89 -27.77 26.65
N CYS A 220 13.85 -28.66 26.86
CA CYS A 220 13.79 -30.05 26.42
C CYS A 220 14.00 -30.96 27.63
N MET A 221 13.24 -32.05 27.73
CA MET A 221 13.29 -32.96 28.88
C MET A 221 13.62 -34.38 28.43
N PHE A 222 14.48 -35.03 29.20
CA PHE A 222 14.86 -36.42 28.98
C PHE A 222 14.78 -37.18 30.29
N ASN A 223 14.22 -38.38 30.22
CA ASN A 223 14.29 -39.34 31.30
C ASN A 223 15.54 -40.21 31.12
N ILE A 224 16.35 -40.31 32.18
CA ILE A 224 17.56 -41.13 32.21
C ILE A 224 17.35 -42.22 33.24
N THR A 225 17.49 -43.47 32.83
CA THR A 225 17.35 -44.62 33.72
C THR A 225 18.57 -45.52 33.60
N VAL A 226 19.15 -45.90 34.74
CA VAL A 226 20.22 -46.89 34.79
C VAL A 226 19.60 -48.27 34.60
N LEU A 227 20.11 -49.01 33.63
CA LEU A 227 19.74 -50.41 33.41
C LEU A 227 20.59 -51.26 34.36
N PRO A 228 19.95 -51.99 35.30
CA PRO A 228 20.69 -52.72 36.32
C PRO A 228 21.38 -53.96 35.74
N ASP A 229 22.68 -54.07 36.00
CA ASP A 229 23.52 -55.21 35.63
C ASP A 229 24.61 -55.41 36.69
N ASP A 230 24.96 -56.65 36.97
CA ASP A 230 25.98 -57.03 37.96
C ASP A 230 27.42 -56.69 37.55
N ARG A 231 27.68 -56.50 36.25
CA ARG A 231 29.03 -56.29 35.71
C ARG A 231 29.11 -55.05 34.83
N TYR A 232 28.06 -54.74 34.08
CA TYR A 232 28.06 -53.63 33.10
C TYR A 232 26.74 -52.86 33.09
N PRO A 233 26.44 -52.04 34.12
CA PRO A 233 25.24 -51.23 34.11
C PRO A 233 25.23 -50.30 32.88
N GLY A 234 24.06 -50.16 32.26
CA GLY A 234 23.85 -49.36 31.07
C GLY A 234 22.99 -48.13 31.33
N LEU A 235 22.84 -47.26 30.34
CA LEU A 235 21.91 -46.13 30.40
C LEU A 235 20.84 -46.26 29.32
N ARG A 236 19.60 -45.96 29.70
CA ARG A 236 18.46 -45.78 28.80
C ARG A 236 18.01 -44.33 28.84
N PHE A 237 17.72 -43.78 27.68
CA PHE A 237 17.28 -42.40 27.51
C PHE A 237 15.94 -42.38 26.78
N GLU A 238 14.99 -41.60 27.30
CA GLU A 238 13.70 -41.34 26.64
C GLU A 238 13.42 -39.85 26.64
N GLN A 239 13.15 -39.28 25.47
CA GLN A 239 12.72 -37.90 25.36
C GLN A 239 11.26 -37.78 25.77
N LEU A 240 10.95 -36.79 26.61
CA LEU A 240 9.62 -36.52 27.15
C LEU A 240 8.88 -35.43 26.37
#